data_AF-F0XY92-F1
#
_entry.id   AF-F0XY92-F1
#
_cell.length_a   1.000
_cell.length_b   1.000
_cell.length_c   1.000
_cell.angle_alpha   90.00
_cell.angle_beta   90.00
_cell.angle_gamma   90.00
#
_symmetry.space_group_name_H-M   'P 1'
#
loop_
_entity.id
_entity.type
_entity.pdbx_description
1 polymer ?
#
loop_
_entity_poly.entity_id
_entity_poly.type
_entity_poly.pdbx_seq_one_letter_code
_entity_poly.pdbx_strand_id
1 'polypeptide(L)'
;DDDDGVVPTAAQLVAFYRDVFSRGQMELECIVTSLIYVERLLKAARGKVKLRASNWRPVLLSCMIMASKVCDDLSMWNADFSHICAAFTLKRINDLEAALLAAYGFNATVPASEYAKYYFHLRSMA
;
A
#
# COMPACT_ATOMS: atom_id res chain seq x y z
N ASP A 1 4.86 12.27 -17.75
CA ASP A 1 5.18 13.21 -16.65
C ASP A 1 4.16 14.37 -16.58
N ASP A 2 2.88 14.11 -16.28
CA ASP A 2 1.81 15.14 -16.33
C ASP A 2 0.77 15.06 -15.18
N ASP A 3 1.14 14.71 -13.95
CA ASP A 3 0.13 14.54 -12.86
C ASP A 3 0.52 15.10 -11.49
N ASP A 4 1.64 15.83 -11.35
CA ASP A 4 2.23 16.17 -10.03
C ASP A 4 1.41 17.13 -9.14
N GLY A 5 0.23 17.59 -9.57
CA GLY A 5 -0.59 18.57 -8.86
C GLY A 5 -2.07 18.23 -8.69
N VAL A 6 -2.60 17.19 -9.34
CA VAL A 6 -4.05 16.91 -9.34
C VAL A 6 -4.38 15.82 -8.31
N VAL A 7 -5.32 16.11 -7.41
CA VAL A 7 -5.81 15.10 -6.45
C VAL A 7 -6.48 13.97 -7.25
N PRO A 8 -6.09 12.70 -7.05
CA PRO A 8 -6.64 11.61 -7.82
C PRO A 8 -8.13 11.45 -7.54
N THR A 9 -8.89 11.14 -8.58
CA THR A 9 -10.27 10.70 -8.45
C THR A 9 -10.33 9.31 -7.82
N ALA A 10 -11.46 8.97 -7.20
CA ALA A 10 -11.70 7.63 -6.68
C ALA A 10 -11.52 6.55 -7.78
N ALA A 11 -11.93 6.84 -9.01
CA ALA A 11 -11.74 5.94 -10.15
C ALA A 11 -10.26 5.68 -10.46
N GLN A 12 -9.40 6.71 -10.41
CA GLN A 12 -7.96 6.54 -10.60
C GLN A 12 -7.31 5.73 -9.49
N LEU A 13 -7.72 5.96 -8.24
CA LEU A 13 -7.25 5.17 -7.09
C LEU A 13 -7.63 3.69 -7.24
N VAL A 14 -8.89 3.42 -7.58
CA VAL A 14 -9.40 2.05 -7.78
C VAL A 14 -8.72 1.38 -8.97
N ALA A 15 -8.52 2.09 -10.09
CA ALA A 15 -7.84 1.56 -11.26
C ALA A 15 -6.38 1.18 -10.95
N PHE A 16 -5.64 2.07 -10.27
CA PHE A 16 -4.27 1.79 -9.85
C PHE A 16 -4.21 0.60 -8.88
N TYR A 17 -5.06 0.60 -7.85
CA TYR A 17 -5.11 -0.49 -6.88
C TYR A 17 -5.42 -1.83 -7.56
N ARG A 18 -6.43 -1.86 -8.44
CA ARG A 18 -6.80 -3.09 -9.17
C ARG A 18 -5.69 -3.59 -10.09
N ASP A 19 -4.97 -2.69 -10.78
CA ASP A 19 -3.85 -3.07 -11.64
C ASP A 19 -2.74 -3.76 -10.83
N VAL A 20 -2.31 -3.13 -9.73
CA VAL A 20 -1.26 -3.69 -8.85
C VAL A 20 -1.74 -4.98 -8.21
N PHE A 21 -2.97 -5.03 -7.70
CA PHE A 21 -3.55 -6.22 -7.06
C PHE A 21 -3.60 -7.41 -8.01
N SER A 22 -4.13 -7.20 -9.23
CA SER A 22 -4.30 -8.26 -10.21
C SER A 22 -2.96 -8.74 -10.77
N ARG A 23 -2.03 -7.83 -11.07
CA ARG A 23 -0.74 -8.17 -11.67
C ARG A 23 0.27 -8.69 -10.64
N GLY A 24 0.13 -8.24 -9.39
CA GLY A 24 0.87 -8.76 -8.24
C GLY A 24 0.34 -10.08 -7.70
N GLN A 25 -0.79 -10.58 -8.24
CA GLN A 25 -1.45 -11.82 -7.81
C GLN A 25 -1.71 -11.86 -6.29
N MET A 26 -2.11 -10.72 -5.73
CA MET A 26 -2.27 -10.56 -4.28
C MET A 26 -3.53 -11.26 -3.76
N GLU A 27 -3.50 -11.75 -2.53
CA GLU A 27 -4.67 -12.33 -1.88
C GLU A 27 -5.64 -11.25 -1.39
N LEU A 28 -6.93 -11.60 -1.23
CA LEU A 28 -7.97 -10.65 -0.79
C LEU A 28 -7.67 -10.01 0.57
N GLU A 29 -6.96 -10.73 1.44
CA GLU A 29 -6.55 -10.26 2.76
C GLU A 29 -5.66 -9.01 2.68
N CYS A 30 -4.88 -8.88 1.59
CA CYS A 30 -4.05 -7.70 1.33
C CYS A 30 -4.87 -6.41 1.18
N ILE A 31 -6.15 -6.49 0.83
CA ILE A 31 -7.03 -5.31 0.70
C ILE A 31 -7.22 -4.63 2.04
N VAL A 32 -7.57 -5.39 3.07
CA VAL A 32 -7.79 -4.84 4.41
C VAL A 32 -6.44 -4.50 5.05
N THR A 33 -5.43 -5.35 4.88
CA THR A 33 -4.08 -5.13 5.45
C THR A 33 -3.40 -3.87 4.88
N SER A 34 -3.50 -3.62 3.56
CA SER A 34 -2.93 -2.42 2.95
C SER A 34 -3.63 -1.14 3.44
N LEU A 35 -4.95 -1.18 3.67
CA LEU A 35 -5.68 -0.06 4.27
C LEU A 35 -5.18 0.23 5.69
N ILE A 36 -5.00 -0.81 6.51
CA ILE A 36 -4.42 -0.69 7.86
C ILE A 36 -3.05 -0.02 7.80
N TYR A 37 -2.19 -0.41 6.86
CA TYR A 37 -0.88 0.19 6.68
C TYR A 37 -0.95 1.66 6.25
N VAL A 38 -1.83 2.02 5.31
CA VAL A 38 -2.03 3.43 4.95
C VAL A 38 -2.40 4.26 6.18
N GLU A 39 -3.34 3.78 7.02
CA GLU A 39 -3.74 4.49 8.23
C GLU A 39 -2.62 4.55 9.29
N ARG A 40 -1.88 3.45 9.48
CA ARG A 40 -0.72 3.39 10.38
C ARG A 40 0.36 4.38 9.94
N LEU A 41 0.67 4.50 8.66
CA LEU A 41 1.64 5.45 8.13
C LEU A 41 1.23 6.90 8.44
N LEU A 42 -0.03 7.24 8.17
CA LEU A 42 -0.55 8.58 8.42
C LEU A 42 -0.50 8.96 9.91
N LYS A 43 -0.76 8.00 10.80
CA LYS A 43 -0.64 8.18 12.26
C LYS A 43 0.82 8.27 12.71
N ALA A 44 1.67 7.34 12.27
CA ALA A 44 3.07 7.25 12.66
C ALA A 44 3.87 8.50 12.25
N ALA A 45 3.54 9.08 11.10
CA ALA A 45 4.21 10.27 10.62
C ALA A 45 3.91 11.53 11.43
N ARG A 46 2.95 11.52 12.37
CA ARG A 46 2.56 12.68 13.21
C ARG A 46 2.37 13.97 12.39
N GLY A 47 1.80 13.84 11.19
CA GLY A 47 1.58 14.95 10.25
C GLY A 47 2.76 15.32 9.34
N LYS A 48 3.92 14.66 9.45
CA LYS A 48 5.08 14.85 8.54
C LYS A 48 4.83 14.26 7.16
N VAL A 49 4.14 13.13 7.09
CA VAL A 49 3.67 12.51 5.84
C VAL A 49 2.18 12.76 5.76
N LYS A 50 1.75 13.39 4.66
CA LYS A 50 0.35 13.56 4.28
C LYS A 50 0.18 12.99 2.90
N LEU A 51 -0.96 12.35 2.65
CA LEU A 51 -1.36 12.00 1.29
C LEU A 51 -1.63 13.29 0.50
N ARG A 52 -0.91 13.43 -0.61
CA ARG A 52 -0.94 14.56 -1.55
C ARG A 52 -1.02 14.01 -2.97
N ALA A 53 -1.45 14.85 -3.91
CA ALA A 53 -1.47 14.54 -5.34
C ALA A 53 -0.14 13.95 -5.84
N SER A 54 0.99 14.45 -5.36
CA SER A 54 2.32 14.00 -5.80
C SER A 54 2.82 12.70 -5.16
N ASN A 55 2.18 12.18 -4.10
CA ASN A 55 2.72 11.03 -3.36
C ASN A 55 1.75 9.88 -3.10
N TRP A 56 0.49 9.97 -3.55
CA TRP A 56 -0.49 8.91 -3.29
C TRP A 56 -0.09 7.57 -3.94
N ARG A 57 0.46 7.57 -5.16
CA ARG A 57 0.92 6.35 -5.85
C ARG A 57 2.04 5.63 -5.09
N PRO A 58 3.18 6.27 -4.76
CA PRO A 58 4.24 5.59 -4.01
C PRO A 58 3.79 5.13 -2.62
N VAL A 59 2.97 5.92 -1.92
CA VAL A 59 2.44 5.53 -0.60
C VAL A 59 1.56 4.30 -0.72
N LEU A 60 0.59 4.31 -1.64
CA LEU A 60 -0.33 3.20 -1.83
C LEU A 60 0.42 1.93 -2.28
N LEU A 61 1.31 2.06 -3.27
CA LEU A 61 2.15 0.95 -3.75
C LEU A 61 2.95 0.33 -2.61
N SER A 62 3.63 1.14 -1.79
CA SER A 62 4.44 0.62 -0.68
C SER A 62 3.60 -0.13 0.37
N CYS A 63 2.37 0.34 0.64
CA CYS A 63 1.47 -0.32 1.59
C CYS A 63 0.94 -1.64 1.00
N MET A 64 0.69 -1.69 -0.31
CA MET A 64 0.29 -2.92 -1.00
C MET A 64 1.41 -3.96 -0.99
N ILE A 65 2.65 -3.59 -1.34
CA ILE A 65 3.80 -4.50 -1.32
C ILE A 65 4.07 -5.04 0.09
N MET A 66 3.97 -4.18 1.12
CA MET A 66 4.11 -4.63 2.51
C MET A 66 2.99 -5.60 2.90
N ALA A 67 1.77 -5.39 2.41
CA ALA A 67 0.64 -6.28 2.67
C ALA A 67 0.84 -7.65 2.03
N SER A 68 1.25 -7.73 0.75
CA SER A 68 1.52 -9.03 0.10
C SER A 68 2.58 -9.82 0.84
N LYS A 69 3.65 -9.17 1.30
CA LYS A 69 4.73 -9.86 2.03
C LYS A 69 4.33 -10.40 3.39
N VAL A 70 3.30 -9.83 4.01
CA VAL A 70 2.82 -10.25 5.34
C VAL A 70 1.67 -11.24 5.24
N CYS A 71 0.83 -11.13 4.22
CA CYS A 71 -0.35 -11.97 4.03
C CYS A 71 -0.10 -13.17 3.11
N ASP A 72 0.73 -13.02 2.08
CA ASP A 72 0.90 -14.04 1.04
C ASP A 72 2.11 -14.92 1.36
N ASP A 73 1.90 -16.24 1.45
CA ASP A 73 3.00 -17.23 1.60
C ASP A 73 3.99 -17.20 0.43
N LEU A 74 3.51 -16.79 -0.75
CA LEU A 74 4.26 -16.71 -2.01
C LEU A 74 4.20 -15.31 -2.63
N SER A 75 4.50 -14.26 -1.86
CA SER A 75 4.57 -12.89 -2.38
C SER A 75 5.63 -12.76 -3.49
N MET A 76 5.30 -11.96 -4.51
CA MET A 76 6.26 -11.48 -5.50
C MET A 76 7.43 -10.72 -4.87
N TRP A 77 8.57 -10.71 -5.55
CA TRP A 77 9.74 -9.94 -5.14
C TRP A 77 9.60 -8.49 -5.60
N ASN A 78 10.37 -7.58 -4.99
CA ASN A 78 10.37 -6.16 -5.39
C ASN A 78 10.78 -5.97 -6.86
N ALA A 79 11.62 -6.88 -7.41
CA ALA A 79 12.01 -6.88 -8.81
C ALA A 79 10.79 -7.10 -9.72
N ASP A 80 9.94 -8.08 -9.40
CA ASP A 80 8.70 -8.34 -10.12
C ASP A 80 7.75 -7.14 -10.03
N PHE A 81 7.62 -6.55 -8.83
CA PHE A 81 6.84 -5.31 -8.65
C PHE A 81 7.34 -4.16 -9.53
N SER A 82 8.66 -4.05 -9.77
CA SER A 82 9.23 -3.05 -10.67
C SER A 82 8.93 -3.30 -12.14
N HIS A 83 8.75 -4.58 -12.52
CA HIS A 83 8.33 -4.94 -13.87
C HIS A 83 6.83 -4.69 -14.09
N ILE A 84 5.99 -4.95 -13.08
CA ILE A 84 4.56 -4.67 -13.23
C ILE A 84 4.29 -3.15 -13.12
N CYS A 85 4.88 -2.47 -12.15
CA CYS A 85 4.72 -1.04 -11.95
C CYS A 85 5.86 -0.25 -12.62
N ALA A 86 5.90 -0.21 -13.95
CA ALA A 86 7.00 0.41 -14.71
C ALA A 86 7.28 1.89 -14.36
N ALA A 87 6.31 2.58 -13.75
CA ALA A 87 6.51 3.93 -13.20
C ALA A 87 7.48 3.99 -12.00
N PHE A 88 7.82 2.85 -11.39
CA PHE A 88 8.67 2.74 -10.21
C PHE A 88 9.84 1.79 -10.49
N THR A 89 11.06 2.32 -10.40
CA THR A 89 12.27 1.49 -10.50
C THR A 89 12.40 0.56 -9.31
N LEU A 90 13.11 -0.57 -9.48
CA LEU A 90 13.42 -1.49 -8.37
C LEU A 90 14.06 -0.76 -7.19
N LYS A 91 15.03 0.13 -7.45
CA LYS A 91 15.65 0.94 -6.41
C LYS A 91 14.61 1.77 -5.66
N ARG A 92 13.67 2.41 -6.38
CA ARG A 92 12.62 3.21 -5.77
C ARG A 92 11.69 2.37 -4.91
N ILE A 93 11.31 1.18 -5.36
CA ILE A 93 10.48 0.25 -4.59
C ILE A 93 11.19 -0.18 -3.30
N ASN A 94 12.48 -0.55 -3.39
CA ASN A 94 13.27 -0.90 -2.22
C ASN A 94 13.37 0.26 -1.22
N ASP A 95 13.62 1.48 -1.71
CA ASP A 95 13.69 2.68 -0.88
C ASP A 95 12.34 2.95 -0.18
N LEU A 96 11.22 2.76 -0.89
CA LEU A 96 9.87 2.93 -0.34
C LEU A 96 9.56 1.89 0.75
N GLU A 97 9.86 0.62 0.50
CA GLU A 97 9.64 -0.47 1.45
C GLU A 97 10.46 -0.27 2.73
N ALA A 98 11.75 0.02 2.59
CA ALA A 98 12.63 0.28 3.73
C ALA A 98 12.16 1.48 4.55
N ALA A 99 11.75 2.57 3.89
CA ALA A 99 11.20 3.75 4.54
C ALA A 99 9.89 3.45 5.30
N LEU A 100 9.04 2.60 4.73
CA LEU A 100 7.77 2.21 5.35
C LEU A 100 8.01 1.37 6.61
N LEU A 101 8.91 0.37 6.55
CA LEU A 101 9.31 -0.42 7.72
C LEU A 101 9.90 0.44 8.82
N ALA A 102 10.79 1.37 8.46
CA ALA A 102 11.36 2.32 9.41
C ALA A 102 10.28 3.19 10.08
N ALA A 103 9.28 3.65 9.31
CA ALA A 103 8.14 4.40 9.84
C ALA A 103 7.29 3.59 10.82
N TYR A 104 7.23 2.27 10.67
CA TYR A 104 6.54 1.36 11.58
C TYR A 104 7.40 0.86 12.75
N GLY A 105 8.65 1.31 12.85
CA GLY A 105 9.59 0.77 13.84
C GLY A 105 9.79 -0.74 13.66
N PHE A 106 9.78 -1.21 12.42
CA PHE A 106 9.89 -2.62 12.03
C PHE A 106 8.78 -3.54 12.57
N ASN A 107 7.66 -2.97 13.05
CA ASN A 107 6.49 -3.74 13.42
C ASN A 107 5.46 -3.75 12.28
N ALA A 108 5.61 -4.70 11.35
CA ALA A 108 4.65 -4.92 10.27
C ALA A 108 3.46 -5.79 10.69
N THR A 109 3.51 -6.46 11.84
CA THR A 109 2.45 -7.42 12.23
C THR A 109 1.07 -6.74 12.32
N VAL A 110 0.07 -7.38 11.72
CA VAL A 110 -1.35 -7.01 11.87
C VAL A 110 -2.04 -8.10 12.69
N PRO A 111 -2.40 -7.82 13.96
CA PRO A 111 -3.16 -8.76 14.78
C PRO A 111 -4.52 -9.07 14.15
N ALA A 112 -4.98 -10.32 14.30
CA ALA A 112 -6.30 -10.74 13.80
C ALA A 112 -7.45 -9.88 14.33
N SER A 113 -7.35 -9.38 15.57
CA SER A 113 -8.34 -8.46 16.17
C SER A 113 -8.37 -7.10 15.46
N GLU A 114 -7.22 -6.59 15.04
CA GLU A 114 -7.14 -5.35 14.25
C GLU A 114 -7.71 -5.58 12.86
N TYR A 115 -7.29 -6.64 12.17
CA TYR A 115 -7.85 -7.02 10.87
C TYR A 115 -9.37 -7.13 10.90
N ALA A 116 -9.92 -7.90 11.86
CA ALA A 116 -11.36 -8.10 12.01
C ALA A 116 -12.11 -6.78 12.22
N LYS A 117 -11.55 -5.85 13.02
CA LYS A 117 -12.14 -4.54 13.23
C LYS A 117 -12.30 -3.76 11.92
N TYR A 118 -11.27 -3.70 11.08
CA TYR A 118 -11.33 -3.00 9.79
C TYR A 118 -12.28 -3.72 8.82
N TYR A 119 -12.21 -5.05 8.75
CA TYR A 119 -13.08 -5.85 7.89
C TYR A 119 -14.57 -5.63 8.21
N PHE A 120 -14.97 -5.75 9.48
CA PHE A 120 -16.37 -5.54 9.88
C PHE A 120 -16.81 -4.10 9.68
N HIS A 121 -15.91 -3.13 9.87
CA HIS A 121 -16.23 -1.73 9.62
C HIS A 121 -16.52 -1.48 8.13
N LEU A 122 -15.64 -1.95 7.23
CA LEU A 122 -15.87 -1.86 5.78
C LEU A 122 -17.17 -2.55 5.36
N ARG A 123 -17.45 -3.74 5.92
CA ARG A 123 -18.70 -4.47 5.62
C ARG A 123 -19.95 -3.72 6.09
N SER A 124 -19.85 -2.91 7.14
CA SER A 124 -20.99 -2.11 7.62
C SER A 124 -21.27 -0.86 6.77
N MET A 125 -20.32 -0.46 5.92
CA MET A 125 -20.44 0.69 5.02
C MET A 125 -20.94 0.32 3.62
N ALA A 126 -20.99 -0.97 3.30
CA ALA A 126 -21.49 -1.52 2.05
C ALA A 126 -23.00 -1.84 2.15
#